data_AF-A0A3E4GSF9-F1
#
_entry.id   AF-A0A3E4GSF9-F1
#
_cell.length_a   1.000
_cell.length_b   1.000
_cell.length_c   1.000
_cell.angle_alpha   90.00
_cell.angle_beta   90.00
_cell.angle_gamma   90.00
#
_symmetry.space_group_name_H-M   'P 1'
#
loop_
_entity.id
_entity.type
_entity.pdbx_description
1 polymer ?
#
loop_
_entity_poly.entity_id
_entity_poly.type
_entity_poly.pdbx_seq_one_letter_code
_entity_poly.pdbx_strand_id
1 'polypeptide(L)'
;MADVLKKVPVREQDPKVRATNFEEVCYGYNQEEAMEEASRCINCKNAKCIQGCPVGINIPAFVHEVKEGNIEEAYKIIGQSSALPAVCGRVCPQESQCEGKCIRGIKGESISIGKLERFVADYALEHDIKPVGADKKNGHKVAVIGSGPAGLTCAGDLAKLGYDVTVFEALHELGGVLVYGIPEFRLPKQKVVAKEIAKVKELGVHFETNVVIGKSTTIDMLIEDEGFEAVFIGSGAGLPKFMGIPGENANGVFSANEYLTRSNLMKAFDDSYDTPIAAGKKVAVVGGGNVAMDAARTALRLGAEVHIVYRRSEEELPARVEEVHHAKEEGVQFDLLTNPVEILEEDGWVKGIKCVRMELGEPDASGRRRPVPVEGSEFVIDVDTVIMSLGTSPNPLISSTTEGLEVNKWKCIVADEEHGKTSKEGVYAGGDAVTGAATVILAMGAGKAGARGIDEYLSNK
;
A
#
# COMPACT_ATOMS: atom_id res chain seq x y z
N MET A 1 35.91 -1.48 -14.16
CA MET A 1 34.53 -1.35 -14.69
C MET A 1 33.62 -2.00 -13.68
N ALA A 2 32.58 -1.30 -13.23
CA ALA A 2 31.59 -1.86 -12.31
C ALA A 2 30.95 -3.13 -12.94
N ASP A 3 30.62 -4.10 -12.10
CA ASP A 3 29.95 -5.33 -12.52
C ASP A 3 28.51 -5.00 -12.93
N VAL A 4 28.27 -4.84 -14.23
CA VAL A 4 26.94 -4.49 -14.78
C VAL A 4 25.85 -5.53 -14.46
N LEU A 5 26.21 -6.72 -13.99
CA LEU A 5 25.27 -7.77 -13.59
C LEU A 5 24.84 -7.67 -12.13
N LYS A 6 25.47 -6.82 -11.32
CA LYS A 6 25.07 -6.58 -9.93
C LYS A 6 24.53 -5.16 -9.75
N LYS A 7 23.47 -5.02 -8.98
CA LYS A 7 22.90 -3.75 -8.55
C LYS A 7 23.92 -2.99 -7.72
N VAL A 8 23.90 -1.67 -7.87
CA VAL A 8 24.55 -0.78 -6.91
C VAL A 8 23.83 -0.98 -5.56
N PRO A 9 24.54 -1.37 -4.50
CA PRO A 9 23.92 -1.62 -3.21
C PRO A 9 23.30 -0.34 -2.66
N VAL A 10 22.15 -0.48 -2.00
CA VAL A 10 21.47 0.65 -1.37
C VAL A 10 21.91 0.71 0.09
N ARG A 11 22.19 1.92 0.58
CA ARG A 11 22.57 2.11 1.98
C ARG A 11 21.35 1.96 2.88
N GLU A 12 21.53 1.25 3.99
CA GLU A 12 20.50 1.01 4.99
C GLU A 12 21.02 1.31 6.39
N GLN A 13 20.10 1.55 7.34
CA GLN A 13 20.43 1.56 8.75
C GLN A 13 20.94 0.19 9.21
N ASP A 14 21.84 0.18 10.20
CA ASP A 14 22.28 -1.05 10.87
C ASP A 14 21.08 -1.77 11.51
N PRO A 15 20.96 -3.11 11.37
CA PRO A 15 19.82 -3.86 11.89
C PRO A 15 19.57 -3.67 13.39
N LYS A 16 20.61 -3.58 14.22
CA LYS A 16 20.45 -3.40 15.67
C LYS A 16 19.99 -2.00 16.04
N VAL A 17 20.39 -1.00 15.23
CA VAL A 17 19.98 0.39 15.42
C VAL A 17 18.54 0.59 14.95
N ARG A 18 18.20 0.12 13.73
CA ARG A 18 16.86 0.32 13.14
C ARG A 18 15.75 -0.44 13.84
N ALA A 19 16.09 -1.50 14.57
CA ALA A 19 15.17 -2.24 15.42
C ALA A 19 14.63 -1.43 16.61
N THR A 20 15.23 -0.28 16.94
CA THR A 20 14.86 0.52 18.14
C THR A 20 14.29 1.90 17.79
N ASN A 21 14.04 2.18 16.52
CA ASN A 21 13.51 3.47 16.09
C ASN A 21 12.53 3.31 14.90
N PHE A 22 11.73 4.35 14.66
CA PHE A 22 10.74 4.40 13.57
C PHE A 22 11.24 5.17 12.34
N GLU A 23 12.54 5.48 12.25
CA GLU A 23 13.12 6.17 11.09
C GLU A 23 13.21 5.25 9.87
N GLU A 24 13.26 5.85 8.68
CA GLU A 24 13.29 5.11 7.42
C GLU A 24 14.52 4.19 7.33
N VAL A 25 14.30 2.90 7.11
CA VAL A 25 15.36 1.88 7.10
C VAL A 25 16.32 2.05 5.92
N CYS A 26 15.76 2.35 4.74
CA CYS A 26 16.49 2.49 3.50
C CYS A 26 16.79 3.96 3.24
N TYR A 27 18.07 4.33 3.08
CA TYR A 27 18.46 5.72 2.82
C TYR A 27 18.30 6.13 1.35
N GLY A 28 18.10 5.16 0.45
CA GLY A 28 18.06 5.41 -0.99
C GLY A 28 19.45 5.66 -1.58
N TYR A 29 19.47 6.09 -2.85
CA TYR A 29 20.70 6.42 -3.55
C TYR A 29 21.07 7.90 -3.35
N ASN A 30 22.36 8.19 -3.27
CA ASN A 30 22.88 9.52 -3.61
C ASN A 30 22.99 9.66 -5.15
N GLN A 31 23.37 10.84 -5.62
CA GLN A 31 23.45 11.12 -7.06
C GLN A 31 24.46 10.23 -7.80
N GLU A 32 25.64 9.97 -7.22
CA GLU A 32 26.66 9.12 -7.84
C GLU A 32 26.16 7.67 -7.97
N GLU A 33 25.61 7.12 -6.88
CA GLU A 33 25.04 5.78 -6.83
C GLU A 33 23.87 5.62 -7.83
N ALA A 34 22.99 6.63 -7.92
CA ALA A 34 21.85 6.62 -8.83
C ALA A 34 22.29 6.66 -10.30
N MET A 35 23.28 7.50 -10.64
CA MET A 35 23.84 7.57 -11.99
C MET A 35 24.57 6.29 -12.37
N GLU A 36 25.32 5.69 -11.43
CA GLU A 36 25.98 4.40 -11.63
C GLU A 36 24.95 3.29 -11.90
N GLU A 37 23.90 3.20 -11.08
CA GLU A 37 22.83 2.21 -11.27
C GLU A 37 22.08 2.44 -12.59
N ALA A 38 21.77 3.69 -12.94
CA ALA A 38 21.12 4.04 -14.19
C ALA A 38 21.97 3.66 -15.42
N SER A 39 23.29 3.70 -15.32
CA SER A 39 24.21 3.30 -16.39
C SER A 39 24.10 1.82 -16.78
N ARG A 40 23.57 0.97 -15.90
CA ARG A 40 23.35 -0.47 -16.16
C ARG A 40 22.20 -0.72 -17.13
N CYS A 41 21.29 0.24 -17.29
CA CYS A 41 20.13 0.14 -18.18
C CYS A 41 20.58 0.03 -19.65
N ILE A 42 20.07 -0.96 -20.37
CA ILE A 42 20.42 -1.20 -21.78
C ILE A 42 19.51 -0.47 -22.78
N ASN A 43 18.63 0.40 -22.28
CA ASN A 43 17.64 1.14 -23.08
C ASN A 43 16.91 0.25 -24.11
N CYS A 44 16.21 -0.78 -23.59
CA CYS A 44 15.58 -1.81 -24.41
C CYS A 44 14.57 -1.20 -25.40
N LYS A 45 14.69 -1.52 -26.71
CA LYS A 45 13.67 -1.14 -27.72
C LYS A 45 12.27 -1.67 -27.36
N ASN A 46 12.20 -2.91 -26.90
CA ASN A 46 10.96 -3.54 -26.41
C ASN A 46 11.01 -3.60 -24.87
N ALA A 47 10.77 -2.47 -24.22
CA ALA A 47 10.91 -2.31 -22.78
C ALA A 47 9.82 -3.06 -21.98
N LYS A 48 10.11 -4.32 -21.63
CA LYS A 48 9.23 -5.17 -20.82
C LYS A 48 8.96 -4.63 -19.41
N CYS A 49 9.86 -3.79 -18.88
CA CYS A 49 9.67 -3.12 -17.60
C CYS A 49 8.45 -2.18 -17.60
N ILE A 50 8.14 -1.52 -18.72
CA ILE A 50 6.95 -0.66 -18.85
C ILE A 50 5.68 -1.51 -18.75
N GLN A 51 5.64 -2.65 -19.43
CA GLN A 51 4.51 -3.61 -19.37
C GLN A 51 4.33 -4.22 -17.97
N GLY A 52 5.42 -4.31 -17.19
CA GLY A 52 5.37 -4.77 -15.81
C GLY A 52 4.94 -3.71 -14.80
N CYS A 53 4.82 -2.44 -15.21
CA CYS A 53 4.40 -1.33 -14.35
C CYS A 53 2.88 -1.06 -14.54
N PRO A 54 2.04 -1.24 -13.52
CA PRO A 54 0.58 -1.06 -13.66
C PRO A 54 0.13 0.33 -14.10
N VAL A 55 0.94 1.36 -13.88
CA VAL A 55 0.65 2.75 -14.31
C VAL A 55 1.41 3.15 -15.58
N GLY A 56 2.20 2.25 -16.17
CA GLY A 56 2.87 2.46 -17.44
C GLY A 56 3.93 3.57 -17.42
N ILE A 57 4.80 3.62 -16.40
CA ILE A 57 5.92 4.58 -16.37
C ILE A 57 6.86 4.30 -17.56
N ASN A 58 7.29 5.37 -18.25
CA ASN A 58 8.32 5.28 -19.28
C ASN A 58 9.71 5.11 -18.65
N ILE A 59 9.96 3.89 -18.15
CA ILE A 59 11.15 3.55 -17.37
C ILE A 59 12.46 3.81 -18.12
N PRO A 60 12.65 3.36 -19.37
CA PRO A 60 13.90 3.62 -20.08
C PRO A 60 14.21 5.12 -20.25
N ALA A 61 13.17 5.94 -20.45
CA ALA A 61 13.35 7.38 -20.65
C ALA A 61 13.79 8.07 -19.35
N PHE A 62 13.10 7.89 -18.22
CA PHE A 62 13.53 8.56 -16.99
C PHE A 62 14.89 8.04 -16.50
N VAL A 63 15.16 6.73 -16.65
CA VAL A 63 16.46 6.16 -16.27
C VAL A 63 17.58 6.72 -17.15
N HIS A 64 17.29 6.98 -18.44
CA HIS A 64 18.25 7.67 -19.31
C HIS A 64 18.55 9.08 -18.81
N GLU A 65 17.54 9.86 -18.45
CA GLU A 65 17.75 11.21 -17.90
C GLU A 65 18.53 11.18 -16.58
N VAL A 66 18.27 10.21 -15.69
CA VAL A 66 19.09 10.01 -14.48
C VAL A 66 20.55 9.76 -14.84
N LYS A 67 20.82 8.88 -15.81
CA LYS A 67 22.18 8.59 -16.27
C LYS A 67 22.89 9.84 -16.80
N GLU A 68 22.19 10.71 -17.51
CA GLU A 68 22.75 11.97 -18.02
C GLU A 68 22.81 13.09 -16.97
N GLY A 69 22.25 12.87 -15.76
CA GLY A 69 22.23 13.84 -14.66
C GLY A 69 21.06 14.83 -14.69
N ASN A 70 20.09 14.64 -15.58
CA ASN A 70 18.93 15.53 -15.79
C ASN A 70 17.75 15.14 -14.87
N ILE A 71 17.91 15.30 -13.56
CA ILE A 71 16.95 14.72 -12.59
C ILE A 71 15.56 15.35 -12.66
N GLU A 72 15.46 16.66 -12.93
CA GLU A 72 14.17 17.33 -13.12
C GLU A 72 13.41 16.78 -14.34
N GLU A 73 14.10 16.50 -15.44
CA GLU A 73 13.48 15.93 -16.64
C GLU A 73 13.03 14.49 -16.39
N ALA A 74 13.83 13.70 -15.66
CA ALA A 74 13.43 12.37 -15.19
C ALA A 74 12.12 12.44 -14.37
N TYR A 75 11.97 13.44 -13.49
CA TYR A 75 10.76 13.62 -12.70
C TYR A 75 9.55 13.98 -13.59
N LYS A 76 9.72 14.88 -14.58
CA LYS A 76 8.66 15.21 -15.54
C LYS A 76 8.17 13.98 -16.30
N ILE A 77 9.09 13.11 -16.74
CA ILE A 77 8.75 11.85 -17.42
C ILE A 77 7.95 10.93 -16.48
N ILE A 78 8.36 10.79 -15.23
CA ILE A 78 7.62 9.97 -14.24
C ILE A 78 6.23 10.56 -13.98
N GLY A 79 6.13 11.88 -13.83
CA GLY A 79 4.90 12.63 -13.55
C GLY A 79 3.83 12.57 -14.65
N GLN A 80 4.19 12.13 -15.87
CA GLN A 80 3.22 11.80 -16.93
C GLN A 80 2.36 10.58 -16.55
N SER A 81 2.94 9.64 -15.80
CA SER A 81 2.31 8.35 -15.50
C SER A 81 1.97 8.14 -14.03
N SER A 82 2.66 8.80 -13.10
CA SER A 82 2.50 8.59 -11.65
C SER A 82 2.16 9.88 -10.93
N ALA A 83 1.19 9.79 -10.00
CA ALA A 83 0.83 10.88 -9.10
C ALA A 83 1.56 10.80 -7.75
N LEU A 84 2.22 9.68 -7.43
CA LEU A 84 2.84 9.41 -6.12
C LEU A 84 4.21 8.72 -6.25
N PRO A 85 5.15 9.22 -7.08
CA PRO A 85 6.39 8.50 -7.38
C PRO A 85 7.28 8.26 -6.16
N ALA A 86 7.33 9.19 -5.19
CA ALA A 86 8.13 8.97 -3.97
C ALA A 86 7.55 7.85 -3.09
N VAL A 87 6.25 7.56 -3.22
CA VAL A 87 5.60 6.43 -2.55
C VAL A 87 5.89 5.13 -3.31
N CYS A 88 5.66 5.10 -4.62
CA CYS A 88 5.83 3.91 -5.47
C CYS A 88 7.24 3.34 -5.40
N GLY A 89 8.26 4.20 -5.49
CA GLY A 89 9.66 3.77 -5.40
C GLY A 89 10.02 3.08 -4.07
N ARG A 90 9.25 3.31 -3.00
CA ARG A 90 9.43 2.71 -1.68
C ARG A 90 8.67 1.40 -1.51
N VAL A 91 7.40 1.36 -1.92
CA VAL A 91 6.46 0.31 -1.46
C VAL A 91 6.01 -0.67 -2.54
N CYS A 92 6.30 -0.41 -3.82
CA CYS A 92 5.98 -1.36 -4.90
C CYS A 92 6.74 -2.68 -4.70
N PRO A 93 6.13 -3.85 -4.89
CA PRO A 93 6.85 -5.13 -4.94
C PRO A 93 7.49 -5.32 -6.32
N GLN A 94 8.57 -4.59 -6.58
CA GLN A 94 9.19 -4.50 -7.91
C GLN A 94 9.61 -5.87 -8.47
N GLU A 95 9.96 -6.82 -7.60
CA GLU A 95 10.33 -8.21 -7.92
C GLU A 95 9.24 -8.94 -8.71
N SER A 96 7.97 -8.55 -8.52
CA SER A 96 6.81 -9.12 -9.23
C SER A 96 6.29 -8.22 -10.36
N GLN A 97 6.91 -7.05 -10.56
CA GLN A 97 6.43 -5.98 -11.43
C GLN A 97 7.52 -5.53 -12.43
N CYS A 98 7.87 -4.24 -12.46
CA CYS A 98 8.78 -3.66 -13.42
C CYS A 98 10.17 -4.33 -13.42
N GLU A 99 10.71 -4.66 -12.25
CA GLU A 99 12.02 -5.30 -12.11
C GLU A 99 11.97 -6.80 -12.42
N GLY A 100 10.89 -7.49 -12.05
CA GLY A 100 10.63 -8.88 -12.43
C GLY A 100 10.50 -9.08 -13.94
N LYS A 101 10.21 -8.02 -14.70
CA LYS A 101 10.18 -8.04 -16.18
C LYS A 101 11.45 -7.47 -16.82
N CYS A 102 12.43 -7.05 -16.04
CA CYS A 102 13.64 -6.41 -16.57
C CYS A 102 14.51 -7.42 -17.33
N ILE A 103 14.85 -7.12 -18.59
CA ILE A 103 15.69 -8.00 -19.42
C ILE A 103 17.09 -8.19 -18.80
N ARG A 104 17.62 -7.18 -18.11
CA ARG A 104 18.89 -7.28 -17.37
C ARG A 104 18.84 -8.36 -16.29
N GLY A 105 17.68 -8.53 -15.66
CA GLY A 105 17.43 -9.51 -14.60
C GLY A 105 17.45 -10.97 -15.06
N ILE A 106 17.55 -11.26 -16.37
CA ILE A 106 17.59 -12.65 -16.88
C ILE A 106 18.96 -13.31 -16.62
N LYS A 107 20.05 -12.54 -16.71
CA LYS A 107 21.44 -13.06 -16.57
C LYS A 107 22.18 -12.51 -15.34
N GLY A 108 21.53 -11.67 -14.55
CA GLY A 108 22.08 -10.99 -13.39
C GLY A 108 20.94 -10.33 -12.61
N GLU A 109 21.23 -9.29 -11.86
CA GLU A 109 20.23 -8.53 -11.15
C GLU A 109 19.57 -7.49 -12.05
N SER A 110 18.27 -7.26 -11.87
CA SER A 110 17.51 -6.22 -12.57
C SER A 110 18.12 -4.83 -12.36
N ILE A 111 17.68 -3.86 -13.16
CA ILE A 111 17.86 -2.45 -12.81
C ILE A 111 17.05 -2.17 -11.54
N SER A 112 17.61 -1.44 -10.59
CA SER A 112 16.96 -1.00 -9.34
C SER A 112 15.96 0.13 -9.61
N ILE A 113 14.96 -0.16 -10.45
CA ILE A 113 13.98 0.82 -10.96
C ILE A 113 13.27 1.53 -9.82
N GLY A 114 12.85 0.80 -8.78
CA GLY A 114 12.16 1.40 -7.64
C GLY A 114 13.02 2.40 -6.89
N LYS A 115 14.32 2.10 -6.71
CA LYS A 115 15.25 2.98 -5.99
C LYS A 115 15.65 4.20 -6.84
N LEU A 116 15.72 4.05 -8.17
CA LEU A 116 15.89 5.18 -9.10
C LEU A 116 14.65 6.09 -9.12
N GLU A 117 13.45 5.51 -9.18
CA GLU A 117 12.19 6.27 -9.09
C GLU A 117 12.12 7.05 -7.76
N ARG A 118 12.45 6.40 -6.64
CA ARG A 118 12.56 7.04 -5.33
C ARG A 118 13.56 8.20 -5.36
N PHE A 119 14.77 7.99 -5.87
CA PHE A 119 15.81 9.03 -5.93
C PHE A 119 15.33 10.27 -6.69
N VAL A 120 14.73 10.08 -7.86
CA VAL A 120 14.19 11.18 -8.68
C VAL A 120 13.09 11.93 -7.94
N ALA A 121 12.18 11.19 -7.29
CA ALA A 121 11.06 11.80 -6.58
C ALA A 121 11.51 12.52 -5.30
N ASP A 122 12.45 11.95 -4.53
CA ASP A 122 13.04 12.58 -3.35
C ASP A 122 13.76 13.89 -3.74
N TYR A 123 14.53 13.88 -4.83
CA TYR A 123 15.15 15.09 -5.38
C TYR A 123 14.11 16.16 -5.72
N ALA A 124 13.00 15.79 -6.35
CA ALA A 124 11.91 16.70 -6.68
C ALA A 124 11.24 17.31 -5.44
N LEU A 125 11.06 16.53 -4.37
CA LEU A 125 10.52 16.99 -3.09
C LEU A 125 11.46 17.92 -2.32
N GLU A 126 12.78 17.80 -2.53
CA GLU A 126 13.80 18.67 -1.94
C GLU A 126 13.96 19.99 -2.71
N HIS A 127 13.78 19.96 -4.03
CA HIS A 127 13.93 21.13 -4.91
C HIS A 127 12.61 21.82 -5.26
N ASP A 128 11.51 21.42 -4.60
CA ASP A 128 10.15 21.94 -4.81
C ASP A 128 9.69 21.94 -6.28
N ILE A 129 10.08 20.90 -7.03
CA ILE A 129 9.66 20.75 -8.43
C ILE A 129 8.15 20.51 -8.45
N LYS A 130 7.43 21.35 -9.20
CA LYS A 130 5.96 21.34 -9.23
C LYS A 130 5.42 20.45 -10.35
N PRO A 131 4.30 19.75 -10.12
CA PRO A 131 3.63 19.03 -11.19
C PRO A 131 3.02 20.01 -12.20
N VAL A 132 2.95 19.58 -13.46
CA VAL A 132 2.29 20.35 -14.52
C VAL A 132 0.78 20.07 -14.45
N GLY A 133 -0.02 21.11 -14.20
CA GLY A 133 -1.48 21.05 -14.18
C GLY A 133 -2.10 21.42 -15.53
N ALA A 134 -3.43 21.48 -15.56
CA ALA A 134 -4.19 21.88 -16.76
C ALA A 134 -4.04 23.38 -17.05
N ASP A 135 -3.86 23.74 -18.32
CA ASP A 135 -3.84 25.14 -18.77
C ASP A 135 -5.23 25.82 -18.65
N LYS A 136 -6.31 25.03 -18.75
CA LYS A 136 -7.69 25.50 -18.71
C LYS A 136 -8.56 24.54 -17.91
N LYS A 137 -9.50 25.11 -17.14
CA LYS A 137 -10.58 24.34 -16.52
C LYS A 137 -11.65 24.00 -17.56
N ASN A 138 -12.21 22.79 -17.49
CA ASN A 138 -13.25 22.31 -18.42
C ASN A 138 -14.68 22.59 -17.92
N GLY A 139 -14.84 23.04 -16.67
CA GLY A 139 -16.12 23.43 -16.09
C GLY A 139 -16.92 22.28 -15.46
N HIS A 140 -16.40 21.05 -15.47
CA HIS A 140 -17.09 19.88 -14.94
C HIS A 140 -16.62 19.51 -13.53
N LYS A 141 -17.55 19.04 -12.70
CA LYS A 141 -17.30 18.69 -11.28
C LYS A 141 -17.30 17.20 -11.03
N VAL A 142 -16.27 16.72 -10.33
CA VAL A 142 -16.12 15.29 -9.96
C VAL A 142 -15.83 15.12 -8.47
N ALA A 143 -16.56 14.21 -7.83
CA ALA A 143 -16.30 13.79 -6.46
C ALA A 143 -15.44 12.52 -6.43
N VAL A 144 -14.47 12.48 -5.52
CA VAL A 144 -13.62 11.31 -5.28
C VAL A 144 -13.78 10.88 -3.82
N ILE A 145 -14.16 9.64 -3.58
CA ILE A 145 -14.42 9.11 -2.24
C ILE A 145 -13.22 8.27 -1.79
N GLY A 146 -12.52 8.76 -0.77
CA GLY A 146 -11.31 8.17 -0.21
C GLY A 146 -10.04 8.81 -0.76
N SER A 147 -9.13 9.19 0.15
CA SER A 147 -7.84 9.81 -0.18
C SER A 147 -6.68 8.80 -0.25
N GLY A 148 -6.99 7.52 -0.45
CA GLY A 148 -5.97 6.49 -0.67
C GLY A 148 -5.29 6.61 -2.05
N PRO A 149 -4.36 5.71 -2.38
CA PRO A 149 -3.62 5.75 -3.65
C PRO A 149 -4.50 5.83 -4.90
N ALA A 150 -5.61 5.09 -4.92
CA ALA A 150 -6.57 5.12 -6.04
C ALA A 150 -7.23 6.50 -6.19
N GLY A 151 -7.75 7.05 -5.11
CA GLY A 151 -8.43 8.35 -5.10
C GLY A 151 -7.48 9.50 -5.43
N LEU A 152 -6.30 9.54 -4.81
CA LEU A 152 -5.26 10.55 -5.11
C LEU A 152 -4.83 10.51 -6.58
N THR A 153 -4.69 9.31 -7.15
CA THR A 153 -4.32 9.17 -8.57
C THR A 153 -5.45 9.62 -9.47
N CYS A 154 -6.69 9.18 -9.22
CA CYS A 154 -7.85 9.59 -9.99
C CYS A 154 -8.03 11.11 -9.95
N ALA A 155 -7.94 11.71 -8.77
CA ALA A 155 -8.08 13.15 -8.58
C ALA A 155 -6.96 13.94 -9.28
N GLY A 156 -5.70 13.49 -9.16
CA GLY A 156 -4.57 14.14 -9.81
C GLY A 156 -4.66 14.10 -11.34
N ASP A 157 -5.05 12.96 -11.91
CA ASP A 157 -5.19 12.81 -13.37
C ASP A 157 -6.36 13.64 -13.91
N LEU A 158 -7.52 13.64 -13.23
CA LEU A 158 -8.65 14.51 -13.60
C LEU A 158 -8.30 16.00 -13.46
N ALA A 159 -7.56 16.39 -12.42
CA ALA A 159 -7.14 17.79 -12.26
C ALA A 159 -6.21 18.24 -13.41
N LYS A 160 -5.34 17.37 -13.91
CA LYS A 160 -4.50 17.63 -15.10
C LYS A 160 -5.30 17.75 -16.40
N LEU A 161 -6.52 17.19 -16.45
CA LEU A 161 -7.46 17.34 -17.56
C LEU A 161 -8.39 18.57 -17.41
N GLY A 162 -8.29 19.29 -16.30
CA GLY A 162 -9.01 20.55 -16.07
C GLY A 162 -10.32 20.42 -15.31
N TYR A 163 -10.63 19.25 -14.75
CA TYR A 163 -11.81 19.06 -13.90
C TYR A 163 -11.68 19.83 -12.57
N ASP A 164 -12.83 20.15 -11.98
CA ASP A 164 -12.95 20.60 -10.58
C ASP A 164 -13.21 19.37 -9.70
N VAL A 165 -12.20 18.97 -8.93
CA VAL A 165 -12.19 17.70 -8.19
C VAL A 165 -12.19 17.95 -6.69
N THR A 166 -13.15 17.33 -6.00
CA THR A 166 -13.18 17.30 -4.53
C THR A 166 -13.02 15.88 -4.02
N VAL A 167 -12.05 15.65 -3.15
CA VAL A 167 -11.78 14.38 -2.49
C VAL A 167 -12.37 14.40 -1.07
N PHE A 168 -13.25 13.46 -0.78
CA PHE A 168 -13.85 13.26 0.53
C PHE A 168 -13.15 12.13 1.29
N GLU A 169 -12.63 12.40 2.47
CA GLU A 169 -11.90 11.46 3.32
C GLU A 169 -12.59 11.29 4.67
N ALA A 170 -12.76 10.03 5.10
CA ALA A 170 -13.41 9.69 6.35
C ALA A 170 -12.55 10.03 7.57
N LEU A 171 -11.23 9.87 7.45
CA LEU A 171 -10.27 10.16 8.51
C LEU A 171 -9.89 11.66 8.55
N HIS A 172 -9.20 12.04 9.63
CA HIS A 172 -8.72 13.41 9.83
C HIS A 172 -7.42 13.70 9.04
N GLU A 173 -6.72 12.67 8.57
CA GLU A 173 -5.54 12.77 7.70
C GLU A 173 -5.78 12.11 6.34
N LEU A 174 -5.14 12.65 5.31
CA LEU A 174 -5.22 12.18 3.93
C LEU A 174 -4.16 11.12 3.63
N GLY A 175 -4.46 10.17 2.76
CA GLY A 175 -3.49 9.19 2.24
C GLY A 175 -3.90 7.72 2.43
N GLY A 176 -4.97 7.45 3.17
CA GLY A 176 -5.45 6.09 3.45
C GLY A 176 -4.34 5.21 4.05
N VAL A 177 -4.14 4.01 3.47
CA VAL A 177 -3.14 3.04 3.95
C VAL A 177 -1.71 3.59 3.97
N LEU A 178 -1.42 4.63 3.17
CA LEU A 178 -0.12 5.30 3.17
C LEU A 178 0.16 6.02 4.50
N VAL A 179 -0.89 6.38 5.26
CA VAL A 179 -0.79 7.06 6.56
C VAL A 179 -1.09 6.11 7.70
N TYR A 180 -2.23 5.43 7.70
CA TYR A 180 -2.61 4.60 8.86
C TYR A 180 -2.00 3.18 8.84
N GLY A 181 -1.58 2.68 7.68
CA GLY A 181 -1.21 1.27 7.50
C GLY A 181 0.28 1.03 7.43
N ILE A 182 0.94 1.55 6.40
CA ILE A 182 2.38 1.38 6.20
C ILE A 182 3.12 2.17 7.29
N PRO A 183 4.12 1.66 8.00
CA PRO A 183 4.81 2.41 9.06
C PRO A 183 5.81 3.47 8.56
N GLU A 184 6.21 4.38 9.46
CA GLU A 184 7.19 5.46 9.18
C GLU A 184 8.53 4.91 8.69
N PHE A 185 8.99 3.78 9.24
CA PHE A 185 10.27 3.16 8.89
C PHE A 185 10.33 2.58 7.46
N ARG A 186 9.19 2.51 6.76
CA ARG A 186 9.09 2.16 5.33
C ARG A 186 8.66 3.32 4.46
N LEU A 187 7.75 4.15 4.97
CA LEU A 187 7.15 5.25 4.21
C LEU A 187 6.95 6.46 5.13
N PRO A 188 7.86 7.44 5.12
CA PRO A 188 7.78 8.61 5.98
C PRO A 188 6.52 9.47 5.74
N LYS A 189 5.73 9.76 6.78
CA LYS A 189 4.44 10.45 6.61
C LYS A 189 4.62 11.89 6.22
N GLN A 190 5.37 12.63 7.02
CA GLN A 190 5.49 14.08 6.86
C GLN A 190 6.49 14.44 5.76
N LYS A 191 7.57 13.66 5.62
CA LYS A 191 8.63 13.93 4.64
C LYS A 191 8.25 13.52 3.22
N VAL A 192 7.39 12.50 3.05
CA VAL A 192 7.04 11.94 1.74
C VAL A 192 5.54 12.05 1.47
N VAL A 193 4.70 11.35 2.23
CA VAL A 193 3.25 11.23 1.92
C VAL A 193 2.55 12.60 1.92
N ALA A 194 2.76 13.41 2.97
CA ALA A 194 2.16 14.73 3.09
C ALA A 194 2.61 15.68 1.97
N LYS A 195 3.89 15.60 1.56
CA LYS A 195 4.42 16.40 0.45
C LYS A 195 3.86 15.98 -0.91
N GLU A 196 3.75 14.67 -1.18
CA GLU A 196 3.13 14.15 -2.40
C GLU A 196 1.65 14.58 -2.49
N ILE A 197 0.90 14.50 -1.38
CA ILE A 197 -0.48 14.99 -1.32
C ILE A 197 -0.52 16.51 -1.53
N ALA A 198 0.45 17.26 -1.01
CA ALA A 198 0.55 18.70 -1.27
C ALA A 198 0.78 19.00 -2.76
N LYS A 199 1.56 18.18 -3.49
CA LYS A 199 1.68 18.29 -4.95
C LYS A 199 0.36 18.03 -5.67
N VAL A 200 -0.46 17.09 -5.20
CA VAL A 200 -1.81 16.90 -5.73
C VAL A 200 -2.71 18.11 -5.43
N LYS A 201 -2.58 18.74 -4.25
CA LYS A 201 -3.28 20.01 -3.94
C LYS A 201 -2.85 21.15 -4.87
N GLU A 202 -1.56 21.22 -5.23
CA GLU A 202 -1.03 22.22 -6.17
C GLU A 202 -1.66 22.10 -7.58
N LEU A 203 -2.22 20.94 -7.95
CA LEU A 203 -3.01 20.77 -9.18
C LEU A 203 -4.43 21.37 -9.09
N GLY A 204 -4.81 21.90 -7.93
CA GLY A 204 -6.13 22.48 -7.66
C GLY A 204 -7.18 21.46 -7.23
N VAL A 205 -6.77 20.33 -6.64
CA VAL A 205 -7.69 19.36 -6.03
C VAL A 205 -8.10 19.83 -4.63
N HIS A 206 -9.39 19.82 -4.36
CA HIS A 206 -9.98 20.13 -3.06
C HIS A 206 -10.07 18.86 -2.19
N PHE A 207 -9.92 19.01 -0.87
CA PHE A 207 -9.94 17.90 0.07
C PHE A 207 -10.79 18.24 1.29
N GLU A 208 -11.75 17.37 1.60
CA GLU A 208 -12.64 17.46 2.75
C GLU A 208 -12.42 16.24 3.64
N THR A 209 -11.82 16.44 4.81
CA THR A 209 -11.56 15.37 5.80
C THR A 209 -12.70 15.25 6.80
N ASN A 210 -12.74 14.14 7.55
CA ASN A 210 -13.81 13.82 8.50
C ASN A 210 -15.20 13.69 7.85
N VAL A 211 -15.26 13.34 6.57
CA VAL A 211 -16.51 13.12 5.81
C VAL A 211 -16.70 11.64 5.55
N VAL A 212 -17.61 11.02 6.30
CA VAL A 212 -17.95 9.60 6.15
C VAL A 212 -19.10 9.45 5.16
N ILE A 213 -18.79 9.10 3.90
CA ILE A 213 -19.83 8.83 2.89
C ILE A 213 -20.67 7.60 3.30
N GLY A 214 -21.99 7.73 3.19
CA GLY A 214 -23.00 6.81 3.74
C GLY A 214 -23.44 7.16 5.17
N LYS A 215 -22.88 8.21 5.78
CA LYS A 215 -23.30 8.76 7.07
C LYS A 215 -23.47 10.27 7.05
N SER A 216 -22.39 11.01 6.76
CA SER A 216 -22.40 12.48 6.72
C SER A 216 -23.15 13.02 5.49
N THR A 217 -23.00 12.34 4.37
CA THR A 217 -23.71 12.55 3.09
C THR A 217 -23.75 11.21 2.34
N THR A 218 -24.46 11.12 1.22
CA THR A 218 -24.53 9.93 0.35
C THR A 218 -24.06 10.25 -1.06
N ILE A 219 -23.78 9.22 -1.87
CA ILE A 219 -23.42 9.41 -3.29
C ILE A 219 -24.54 10.14 -4.04
N ASP A 220 -25.80 9.83 -3.73
CA ASP A 220 -26.95 10.44 -4.39
C ASP A 220 -27.05 11.93 -4.04
N MET A 221 -26.82 12.31 -2.77
CA MET A 221 -26.77 13.72 -2.37
C MET A 221 -25.61 14.48 -3.03
N LEU A 222 -24.43 13.85 -3.19
CA LEU A 222 -23.32 14.49 -3.91
C LEU A 222 -23.72 14.81 -5.37
N ILE A 223 -24.42 13.90 -6.04
CA ILE A 223 -24.83 14.09 -7.44
C ILE A 223 -26.00 15.09 -7.54
N GLU A 224 -27.05 14.90 -6.74
CA GLU A 224 -28.33 15.63 -6.86
C GLU A 224 -28.29 17.00 -6.22
N ASP A 225 -27.68 17.13 -5.04
CA ASP A 225 -27.71 18.35 -4.23
C ASP A 225 -26.44 19.20 -4.37
N GLU A 226 -25.26 18.56 -4.50
CA GLU A 226 -23.97 19.25 -4.60
C GLU A 226 -23.49 19.46 -6.05
N GLY A 227 -24.19 18.87 -7.02
CA GLY A 227 -23.96 19.09 -8.45
C GLY A 227 -22.70 18.42 -9.01
N PHE A 228 -22.23 17.34 -8.38
CA PHE A 228 -21.17 16.51 -8.96
C PHE A 228 -21.73 15.68 -10.13
N GLU A 229 -21.06 15.73 -11.28
CA GLU A 229 -21.52 15.05 -12.50
C GLU A 229 -21.03 13.60 -12.60
N ALA A 230 -19.97 13.27 -11.87
CA ALA A 230 -19.43 11.93 -11.71
C ALA A 230 -18.82 11.72 -10.32
N VAL A 231 -18.79 10.47 -9.88
CA VAL A 231 -18.22 10.05 -8.58
C VAL A 231 -17.26 8.88 -8.78
N PHE A 232 -16.05 8.95 -8.23
CA PHE A 232 -15.11 7.83 -8.14
C PHE A 232 -15.01 7.29 -6.71
N ILE A 233 -15.23 5.99 -6.52
CA ILE A 233 -15.12 5.30 -5.23
C ILE A 233 -13.75 4.62 -5.12
N GLY A 234 -12.87 5.23 -4.32
CA GLY A 234 -11.54 4.72 -3.97
C GLY A 234 -11.41 4.41 -2.47
N SER A 235 -12.49 3.98 -1.81
CA SER A 235 -12.58 3.81 -0.35
C SER A 235 -11.75 2.64 0.22
N GLY A 236 -11.20 1.79 -0.64
CA GLY A 236 -10.40 0.63 -0.28
C GLY A 236 -11.14 -0.47 0.48
N ALA A 237 -10.37 -1.38 1.08
CA ALA A 237 -10.83 -2.49 1.91
C ALA A 237 -10.31 -2.37 3.34
N GLY A 238 -11.06 -1.67 4.20
CA GLY A 238 -10.62 -1.32 5.57
C GLY A 238 -11.15 -2.20 6.69
N LEU A 239 -12.10 -3.11 6.44
CA LEU A 239 -12.72 -3.93 7.48
C LEU A 239 -11.83 -5.15 7.81
N PRO A 240 -11.34 -5.33 9.04
CA PRO A 240 -10.46 -6.44 9.39
C PRO A 240 -11.23 -7.76 9.45
N LYS A 241 -10.50 -8.87 9.26
CA LYS A 241 -11.00 -10.24 9.45
C LYS A 241 -10.37 -10.87 10.68
N PHE A 242 -11.17 -11.69 11.34
CA PHE A 242 -10.82 -12.50 12.50
C PHE A 242 -11.05 -13.97 12.17
N MET A 243 -10.34 -14.89 12.84
CA MET A 243 -10.39 -16.32 12.58
C MET A 243 -11.70 -16.98 13.05
N GLY A 244 -12.34 -16.41 14.08
CA GLY A 244 -13.48 -17.01 14.77
C GLY A 244 -13.07 -18.16 15.69
N ILE A 245 -11.86 -18.13 16.24
CA ILE A 245 -11.35 -19.16 17.18
C ILE A 245 -11.69 -18.80 18.63
N PRO A 246 -11.75 -19.77 19.54
CA PRO A 246 -11.93 -19.49 20.97
C PRO A 246 -10.84 -18.56 21.52
N GLY A 247 -11.22 -17.67 22.44
CA GLY A 247 -10.32 -16.69 23.07
C GLY A 247 -9.99 -15.43 22.25
N GLU A 248 -10.51 -15.30 21.02
CA GLU A 248 -10.20 -14.16 20.13
C GLU A 248 -10.69 -12.79 20.63
N ASN A 249 -11.52 -12.75 21.68
CA ASN A 249 -11.98 -11.52 22.33
C ASN A 249 -11.18 -11.16 23.61
N ALA A 250 -10.11 -11.89 23.92
CA ALA A 250 -9.28 -11.62 25.09
C ALA A 250 -8.57 -10.25 24.99
N ASN A 251 -8.29 -9.62 26.13
CA ASN A 251 -7.44 -8.43 26.18
C ASN A 251 -6.03 -8.79 25.70
N GLY A 252 -5.46 -7.95 24.83
CA GLY A 252 -4.19 -8.24 24.15
C GLY A 252 -4.37 -8.83 22.74
N VAL A 253 -5.60 -9.10 22.30
CA VAL A 253 -5.90 -9.42 20.90
C VAL A 253 -6.24 -8.14 20.13
N PHE A 254 -5.56 -7.93 19.01
CA PHE A 254 -5.76 -6.77 18.14
C PHE A 254 -5.98 -7.21 16.69
N SER A 255 -6.77 -6.44 15.93
CA SER A 255 -6.60 -6.47 14.48
C SER A 255 -5.34 -5.71 14.10
N ALA A 256 -4.65 -6.14 13.04
CA ALA A 256 -3.51 -5.39 12.52
C ALA A 256 -3.90 -3.96 12.10
N ASN A 257 -5.13 -3.77 11.62
CA ASN A 257 -5.67 -2.45 11.30
C ASN A 257 -5.70 -1.53 12.54
N GLU A 258 -6.20 -2.01 13.67
CA GLU A 258 -6.21 -1.23 14.91
C GLU A 258 -4.79 -0.93 15.38
N TYR A 259 -3.94 -1.96 15.45
CA TYR A 259 -2.58 -1.84 15.97
C TYR A 259 -1.74 -0.84 15.17
N LEU A 260 -1.78 -0.95 13.84
CA LEU A 260 -1.08 -0.05 12.93
C LEU A 260 -1.72 1.35 12.89
N THR A 261 -3.05 1.47 13.01
CA THR A 261 -3.68 2.79 13.10
C THR A 261 -3.25 3.53 14.37
N ARG A 262 -3.22 2.84 15.52
CA ARG A 262 -2.70 3.41 16.78
C ARG A 262 -1.25 3.85 16.61
N SER A 263 -0.40 2.97 16.09
CA SER A 263 1.01 3.28 15.88
C SER A 263 1.22 4.43 14.89
N ASN A 264 0.65 4.36 13.71
CA ASN A 264 1.03 5.22 12.59
C ASN A 264 0.22 6.52 12.52
N LEU A 265 -1.11 6.43 12.56
CA LEU A 265 -1.98 7.60 12.47
C LEU A 265 -2.01 8.34 13.81
N MET A 266 -2.18 7.61 14.90
CA MET A 266 -2.27 8.20 16.24
C MET A 266 -0.93 8.39 16.93
N LYS A 267 0.18 7.92 16.31
CA LYS A 267 1.56 8.07 16.81
C LYS A 267 1.77 7.52 18.21
N ALA A 268 1.07 6.44 18.56
CA ALA A 268 1.08 5.85 19.90
C ALA A 268 2.46 5.27 20.32
N PHE A 269 3.44 5.23 19.42
CA PHE A 269 4.83 4.90 19.77
C PHE A 269 5.59 6.07 20.43
N ASP A 270 5.03 7.28 20.40
CA ASP A 270 5.59 8.49 20.99
C ASP A 270 4.73 8.92 22.19
N ASP A 271 5.30 8.88 23.39
CA ASP A 271 4.63 9.19 24.65
C ASP A 271 4.11 10.65 24.75
N SER A 272 4.46 11.52 23.80
CA SER A 272 3.89 12.87 23.69
C SER A 272 2.48 12.90 23.07
N TYR A 273 1.98 11.77 22.56
CA TYR A 273 0.64 11.63 22.01
C TYR A 273 -0.33 10.91 22.98
N ASP A 274 -1.61 11.30 22.94
CA ASP A 274 -2.61 10.84 23.93
C ASP A 274 -3.06 9.38 23.73
N THR A 275 -2.90 8.80 22.54
CA THR A 275 -3.42 7.45 22.24
C THR A 275 -2.46 6.39 22.75
N PRO A 276 -2.90 5.46 23.62
CA PRO A 276 -2.04 4.36 24.06
C PRO A 276 -2.00 3.23 23.03
N ILE A 277 -0.91 2.45 23.09
CA ILE A 277 -0.74 1.17 22.39
C ILE A 277 -0.20 0.11 23.35
N ALA A 278 -0.68 -1.13 23.22
CA ALA A 278 -0.11 -2.26 23.94
C ALA A 278 1.17 -2.70 23.22
N ALA A 279 2.33 -2.44 23.80
CA ALA A 279 3.60 -2.93 23.27
C ALA A 279 3.66 -4.47 23.28
N GLY A 280 3.18 -5.08 24.37
CA GLY A 280 3.40 -6.49 24.66
C GLY A 280 4.87 -6.78 25.04
N LYS A 281 5.14 -7.94 25.63
CA LYS A 281 6.52 -8.44 25.80
C LYS A 281 6.80 -9.56 24.81
N LYS A 282 5.80 -10.40 24.55
CA LYS A 282 5.85 -11.48 23.57
C LYS A 282 4.62 -11.41 22.67
N VAL A 283 4.84 -11.13 21.40
CA VAL A 283 3.78 -10.83 20.44
C VAL A 283 3.75 -11.90 19.35
N ALA A 284 2.59 -12.50 19.12
CA ALA A 284 2.33 -13.31 17.94
C ALA A 284 1.56 -12.49 16.89
N VAL A 285 2.08 -12.41 15.67
CA VAL A 285 1.39 -11.83 14.52
C VAL A 285 0.95 -12.94 13.59
N VAL A 286 -0.37 -13.09 13.44
CA VAL A 286 -0.96 -14.17 12.62
C VAL A 286 -1.16 -13.69 11.20
N GLY A 287 -0.30 -14.14 10.28
CA GLY A 287 -0.31 -13.74 8.88
C GLY A 287 1.08 -13.77 8.24
N GLY A 288 1.14 -13.51 6.93
CA GLY A 288 2.42 -13.52 6.19
C GLY A 288 2.53 -12.44 5.11
N GLY A 289 1.58 -11.50 5.04
CA GLY A 289 1.60 -10.38 4.09
C GLY A 289 2.36 -9.18 4.61
N ASN A 290 2.44 -8.12 3.80
CA ASN A 290 3.10 -6.86 4.18
C ASN A 290 2.55 -6.30 5.51
N VAL A 291 1.23 -6.35 5.71
CA VAL A 291 0.58 -5.91 6.95
C VAL A 291 1.08 -6.71 8.16
N ALA A 292 1.35 -8.00 8.01
CA ALA A 292 1.90 -8.83 9.08
C ALA A 292 3.36 -8.43 9.38
N MET A 293 4.17 -8.20 8.34
CA MET A 293 5.55 -7.72 8.51
C MET A 293 5.59 -6.36 9.19
N ASP A 294 4.71 -5.45 8.79
CA ASP A 294 4.60 -4.10 9.34
C ASP A 294 4.19 -4.13 10.83
N ALA A 295 3.19 -4.94 11.17
CA ALA A 295 2.76 -5.12 12.56
C ALA A 295 3.87 -5.77 13.41
N ALA A 296 4.53 -6.80 12.90
CA ALA A 296 5.61 -7.47 13.62
C ALA A 296 6.80 -6.55 13.88
N ARG A 297 7.24 -5.80 12.87
CA ARG A 297 8.36 -4.86 12.97
C ARG A 297 8.03 -3.64 13.83
N THR A 298 6.75 -3.25 13.89
CA THR A 298 6.25 -2.23 14.82
C THR A 298 6.30 -2.74 16.26
N ALA A 299 5.77 -3.94 16.53
CA ALA A 299 5.82 -4.55 17.86
C ALA A 299 7.27 -4.74 18.36
N LEU A 300 8.17 -5.14 17.47
CA LEU A 300 9.60 -5.27 17.79
C LEU A 300 10.22 -3.93 18.21
N ARG A 301 9.90 -2.85 17.51
CA ARG A 301 10.35 -1.48 17.85
C ARG A 301 9.78 -0.95 19.16
N LEU A 302 8.63 -1.48 19.58
CA LEU A 302 8.05 -1.22 20.90
C LEU A 302 8.67 -2.10 22.00
N GLY A 303 9.66 -2.95 21.66
CA GLY A 303 10.47 -3.71 22.61
C GLY A 303 10.02 -5.16 22.82
N ALA A 304 9.11 -5.69 22.00
CA ALA A 304 8.64 -7.06 22.13
C ALA A 304 9.56 -8.10 21.47
N GLU A 305 9.57 -9.30 22.01
CA GLU A 305 9.92 -10.51 21.28
C GLU A 305 8.76 -10.87 20.33
N VAL A 306 9.04 -11.05 19.03
CA VAL A 306 7.99 -11.14 18.02
C VAL A 306 8.06 -12.44 17.22
N HIS A 307 6.91 -13.09 17.09
CA HIS A 307 6.69 -14.28 16.28
C HIS A 307 5.72 -13.97 15.13
N ILE A 308 6.13 -14.25 13.90
CA ILE A 308 5.23 -14.38 12.76
C ILE A 308 4.71 -15.82 12.75
N VAL A 309 3.40 -15.98 12.92
CA VAL A 309 2.73 -17.28 12.82
C VAL A 309 2.07 -17.39 11.45
N TYR A 310 2.61 -18.25 10.60
CA TYR A 310 2.15 -18.40 9.22
C TYR A 310 1.88 -19.84 8.83
N ARG A 311 0.69 -20.08 8.30
CA ARG A 311 0.20 -21.43 7.97
C ARG A 311 0.87 -22.10 6.76
N ARG A 312 1.72 -21.40 6.00
CA ARG A 312 2.43 -21.96 4.82
C ARG A 312 3.94 -21.83 5.00
N SER A 313 4.72 -22.21 3.99
CA SER A 313 6.16 -22.06 4.01
C SER A 313 6.60 -20.65 3.62
N GLU A 314 7.91 -20.41 3.70
CA GLU A 314 8.53 -19.13 3.33
C GLU A 314 8.31 -18.77 1.86
N GLU A 315 8.34 -19.76 0.96
CA GLU A 315 8.16 -19.57 -0.48
C GLU A 315 6.76 -19.02 -0.83
N GLU A 316 5.75 -19.28 0.02
CA GLU A 316 4.39 -18.79 -0.18
C GLU A 316 4.10 -17.44 0.49
N LEU A 317 5.07 -16.83 1.19
CA LEU A 317 4.89 -15.52 1.81
C LEU A 317 4.49 -14.47 0.75
N PRO A 318 3.31 -13.82 0.89
CA PRO A 318 2.91 -12.76 -0.03
C PRO A 318 3.53 -11.39 0.28
N ALA A 319 4.31 -11.27 1.35
CA ALA A 319 5.03 -10.05 1.69
C ALA A 319 6.15 -9.77 0.69
N ARG A 320 6.50 -8.48 0.56
CA ARG A 320 7.60 -8.02 -0.28
C ARG A 320 8.93 -8.58 0.27
N VAL A 321 9.78 -9.09 -0.62
CA VAL A 321 10.96 -9.87 -0.23
C VAL A 321 11.93 -9.05 0.62
N GLU A 322 12.10 -7.76 0.28
CA GLU A 322 12.92 -6.80 1.04
C GLU A 322 12.45 -6.70 2.51
N GLU A 323 11.13 -6.73 2.77
CA GLU A 323 10.59 -6.57 4.12
C GLU A 323 10.71 -7.85 4.95
N VAL A 324 10.59 -9.02 4.31
CA VAL A 324 10.85 -10.31 4.97
C VAL A 324 12.32 -10.40 5.38
N HIS A 325 13.23 -9.96 4.50
CA HIS A 325 14.65 -9.88 4.81
C HIS A 325 14.92 -8.93 5.99
N HIS A 326 14.38 -7.71 5.95
CA HIS A 326 14.55 -6.75 7.04
C HIS A 326 13.97 -7.24 8.36
N ALA A 327 12.81 -7.89 8.36
CA ALA A 327 12.21 -8.47 9.57
C ALA A 327 13.12 -9.54 10.19
N LYS A 328 13.71 -10.42 9.37
CA LYS A 328 14.67 -11.44 9.84
C LYS A 328 15.94 -10.83 10.42
N GLU A 329 16.51 -9.83 9.75
CA GLU A 329 17.71 -9.12 10.22
C GLU A 329 17.47 -8.36 11.53
N GLU A 330 16.26 -7.84 11.73
CA GLU A 330 15.83 -7.16 12.96
C GLU A 330 15.56 -8.14 14.11
N GLY A 331 15.41 -9.43 13.85
CA GLY A 331 15.25 -10.49 14.85
C GLY A 331 13.83 -11.04 15.01
N VAL A 332 12.91 -10.78 14.07
CA VAL A 332 11.58 -11.40 14.07
C VAL A 332 11.70 -12.91 13.85
N GLN A 333 11.03 -13.69 14.69
CA GLN A 333 10.98 -15.15 14.61
C GLN A 333 9.86 -15.58 13.64
N PHE A 334 10.11 -16.59 12.80
CA PHE A 334 9.15 -17.07 11.81
C PHE A 334 8.71 -18.50 12.14
N ASP A 335 7.51 -18.63 12.71
CA ASP A 335 6.80 -19.89 12.92
C ASP A 335 6.00 -20.24 11.66
N LEU A 336 6.71 -20.75 10.66
CA LEU A 336 6.14 -21.25 9.41
C LEU A 336 5.40 -22.57 9.63
N LEU A 337 4.54 -22.94 8.67
CA LEU A 337 3.72 -24.14 8.74
C LEU A 337 3.00 -24.28 10.09
N THR A 338 2.47 -23.18 10.59
CA THR A 338 1.85 -23.09 11.91
C THR A 338 0.54 -22.31 11.80
N ASN A 339 -0.54 -22.85 12.37
CA ASN A 339 -1.85 -22.20 12.34
C ASN A 339 -2.47 -22.16 13.76
N PRO A 340 -2.94 -21.00 14.23
CA PRO A 340 -3.66 -20.92 15.50
C PRO A 340 -4.98 -21.69 15.48
N VAL A 341 -5.33 -22.26 16.63
CA VAL A 341 -6.62 -22.94 16.84
C VAL A 341 -7.38 -22.42 18.06
N GLU A 342 -6.69 -21.79 19.01
CA GLU A 342 -7.27 -21.23 20.23
C GLU A 342 -6.31 -20.20 20.84
N ILE A 343 -6.85 -19.10 21.36
CA ILE A 343 -6.12 -18.15 22.18
C ILE A 343 -6.38 -18.50 23.64
N LEU A 344 -5.32 -18.71 24.40
CA LEU A 344 -5.38 -19.05 25.82
C LEU A 344 -5.40 -17.76 26.62
N GLU A 345 -6.30 -17.68 27.60
CA GLU A 345 -6.45 -16.50 28.46
C GLU A 345 -6.35 -16.84 29.96
N GLU A 346 -5.88 -15.88 30.74
CA GLU A 346 -5.88 -15.88 32.20
C GLU A 346 -6.39 -14.50 32.67
N ASP A 347 -7.42 -14.49 33.52
CA ASP A 347 -8.11 -13.27 33.97
C ASP A 347 -8.55 -12.33 32.83
N GLY A 348 -8.91 -12.91 31.68
CA GLY A 348 -9.34 -12.19 30.48
C GLY A 348 -8.21 -11.56 29.65
N TRP A 349 -6.94 -11.85 29.96
CA TRP A 349 -5.77 -11.44 29.18
C TRP A 349 -5.13 -12.62 28.47
N VAL A 350 -4.57 -12.38 27.28
CA VAL A 350 -3.80 -13.39 26.54
C VAL A 350 -2.65 -13.91 27.41
N LYS A 351 -2.53 -15.23 27.48
CA LYS A 351 -1.43 -15.97 28.13
C LYS A 351 -0.66 -16.87 27.15
N GLY A 352 -1.24 -17.13 25.98
CA GLY A 352 -0.57 -17.88 24.93
C GLY A 352 -1.49 -18.14 23.75
N ILE A 353 -0.92 -18.73 22.70
CA ILE A 353 -1.66 -19.13 21.51
C ILE A 353 -1.40 -20.61 21.26
N LYS A 354 -2.49 -21.40 21.24
CA LYS A 354 -2.43 -22.81 20.87
C LYS A 354 -2.47 -22.91 19.36
N CYS A 355 -1.49 -23.62 18.81
CA CYS A 355 -1.28 -23.78 17.39
C CYS A 355 -1.24 -25.26 17.02
N VAL A 356 -1.42 -25.54 15.74
CA VAL A 356 -1.21 -26.85 15.11
C VAL A 356 -0.16 -26.70 14.01
N ARG A 357 0.64 -27.75 13.78
CA ARG A 357 1.55 -27.80 12.62
C ARG A 357 0.77 -28.06 11.35
N MET A 358 1.28 -27.53 10.24
CA MET A 358 0.72 -27.68 8.91
C MET A 358 1.69 -28.44 8.01
N GLU A 359 1.17 -29.13 7.03
CA GLU A 359 1.92 -29.61 5.87
C GLU A 359 1.36 -28.99 4.58
N LEU A 360 2.18 -28.94 3.53
CA LEU A 360 1.74 -28.39 2.25
C LEU A 360 1.16 -29.50 1.37
N GLY A 361 -0.11 -29.37 1.00
CA GLY A 361 -0.76 -30.16 -0.04
C GLY A 361 -0.57 -29.57 -1.44
N GLU A 362 -1.55 -29.83 -2.30
CA GLU A 362 -1.58 -29.34 -3.68
C GLU A 362 -1.77 -27.82 -3.78
N PRO A 363 -1.30 -27.17 -4.86
CA PRO A 363 -1.58 -25.77 -5.15
C PRO A 363 -3.07 -25.41 -5.14
N ASP A 364 -3.40 -24.25 -4.59
CA ASP A 364 -4.73 -23.63 -4.68
C ASP A 364 -4.91 -22.82 -5.98
N ALA A 365 -6.06 -22.18 -6.15
CA ALA A 365 -6.37 -21.36 -7.32
C ALA A 365 -5.45 -20.13 -7.48
N SER A 366 -4.73 -19.73 -6.43
CA SER A 366 -3.69 -18.69 -6.48
C SER A 366 -2.30 -19.24 -6.82
N GLY A 367 -2.19 -20.55 -7.07
CA GLY A 367 -0.93 -21.25 -7.35
C GLY A 367 -0.11 -21.61 -6.10
N ARG A 368 -0.58 -21.23 -4.91
CA ARG A 368 0.13 -21.48 -3.64
C ARG A 368 -0.33 -22.78 -3.01
N ARG A 369 0.59 -23.56 -2.44
CA ARG A 369 0.24 -24.85 -1.82
C ARG A 369 -0.72 -24.68 -0.64
N ARG A 370 -1.74 -25.55 -0.60
CA ARG A 370 -2.75 -25.53 0.47
C ARG A 370 -2.16 -26.07 1.76
N PRO A 371 -2.35 -25.37 2.89
CA PRO A 371 -1.91 -25.89 4.18
C PRO A 371 -2.94 -26.89 4.72
N VAL A 372 -2.48 -28.05 5.20
CA VAL A 372 -3.28 -29.12 5.79
C VAL A 372 -2.81 -29.35 7.24
N PRO A 373 -3.71 -29.36 8.25
CA PRO A 373 -3.31 -29.61 9.63
C PRO A 373 -2.73 -31.02 9.81
N VAL A 374 -1.64 -31.12 10.57
CA VAL A 374 -1.08 -32.41 11.01
C VAL A 374 -1.76 -32.80 12.32
N GLU A 375 -2.50 -33.92 12.33
CA GLU A 375 -3.21 -34.38 13.54
C GLU A 375 -2.25 -34.67 14.71
N GLY A 376 -2.65 -34.30 15.93
CA GLY A 376 -1.86 -34.55 17.15
C GLY A 376 -0.60 -33.70 17.28
N SER A 377 -0.45 -32.66 16.45
CA SER A 377 0.72 -31.76 16.42
C SER A 377 0.51 -30.46 17.21
N GLU A 378 -0.50 -30.42 18.08
CA GLU A 378 -0.82 -29.22 18.85
C GLU A 378 0.29 -28.83 19.83
N PHE A 379 0.57 -27.54 19.91
CA PHE A 379 1.53 -26.96 20.83
C PHE A 379 1.11 -25.55 21.21
N VAL A 380 1.76 -24.98 22.24
CA VAL A 380 1.47 -23.63 22.71
C VAL A 380 2.70 -22.75 22.51
N ILE A 381 2.47 -21.55 21.97
CA ILE A 381 3.46 -20.48 21.95
C ILE A 381 3.09 -19.52 23.09
N ASP A 382 4.04 -19.28 23.99
CA ASP A 382 3.90 -18.37 25.14
C ASP A 382 3.97 -16.92 24.66
N VAL A 383 2.83 -16.23 24.66
CA VAL A 383 2.68 -14.84 24.21
C VAL A 383 1.66 -14.11 25.07
N ASP A 384 1.80 -12.80 25.18
CA ASP A 384 0.88 -11.92 25.92
C ASP A 384 0.04 -11.01 25.00
N THR A 385 0.33 -11.02 23.70
CA THR A 385 -0.33 -10.18 22.70
C THR A 385 -0.46 -10.95 21.38
N VAL A 386 -1.62 -10.86 20.74
CA VAL A 386 -1.89 -11.48 19.43
C VAL A 386 -2.41 -10.43 18.46
N ILE A 387 -1.76 -10.31 17.29
CA ILE A 387 -2.17 -9.39 16.23
C ILE A 387 -2.68 -10.19 15.03
N MET A 388 -3.97 -10.06 14.71
CA MET A 388 -4.62 -10.72 13.59
C MET A 388 -4.40 -9.95 12.28
N SER A 389 -3.66 -10.55 11.34
CA SER A 389 -3.35 -9.98 10.02
C SER A 389 -3.82 -10.89 8.87
N LEU A 390 -5.12 -11.15 8.82
CA LEU A 390 -5.76 -12.12 7.90
C LEU A 390 -6.28 -11.50 6.59
N GLY A 391 -5.97 -10.22 6.35
CA GLY A 391 -6.50 -9.42 5.26
C GLY A 391 -7.81 -8.72 5.63
N THR A 392 -8.34 -7.96 4.68
CA THR A 392 -9.46 -7.05 4.89
C THR A 392 -10.56 -7.23 3.85
N SER A 393 -11.71 -6.62 4.08
CA SER A 393 -12.81 -6.50 3.12
C SER A 393 -13.32 -5.05 3.01
N PRO A 394 -13.99 -4.70 1.91
CA PRO A 394 -14.67 -3.41 1.79
C PRO A 394 -15.74 -3.19 2.86
N ASN A 395 -15.93 -1.93 3.24
CA ASN A 395 -16.97 -1.53 4.19
C ASN A 395 -18.31 -1.40 3.46
N PRO A 396 -19.40 -2.03 3.93
CA PRO A 396 -20.68 -2.02 3.24
C PRO A 396 -21.40 -0.65 3.24
N LEU A 397 -20.96 0.33 4.04
CA LEU A 397 -21.64 1.63 4.18
C LEU A 397 -22.01 2.27 2.84
N ILE A 398 -21.03 2.48 1.95
CA ILE A 398 -21.26 3.10 0.63
C ILE A 398 -22.27 2.30 -0.19
N SER A 399 -22.08 0.98 -0.29
CA SER A 399 -22.99 0.11 -1.05
C SER A 399 -24.40 0.05 -0.46
N SER A 400 -24.54 0.17 0.86
CA SER A 400 -25.84 0.09 1.54
C SER A 400 -26.68 1.35 1.41
N THR A 401 -26.05 2.48 1.06
CA THR A 401 -26.71 3.80 0.91
C THR A 401 -26.69 4.31 -0.52
N THR A 402 -26.33 3.48 -1.50
CA THR A 402 -26.23 3.86 -2.91
C THR A 402 -27.06 2.89 -3.73
N GLU A 403 -28.30 3.26 -4.03
CA GLU A 403 -29.20 2.39 -4.81
C GLU A 403 -28.64 2.16 -6.23
N GLY A 404 -28.71 0.92 -6.72
CA GLY A 404 -28.19 0.54 -8.03
C GLY A 404 -26.69 0.21 -8.08
N LEU A 405 -25.98 0.23 -6.94
CA LEU A 405 -24.57 -0.18 -6.87
C LEU A 405 -24.42 -1.67 -6.51
N GLU A 406 -23.99 -2.49 -7.47
CA GLU A 406 -23.78 -3.91 -7.30
C GLU A 406 -22.49 -4.23 -6.56
N VAL A 407 -22.57 -5.24 -5.68
CA VAL A 407 -21.41 -5.81 -4.98
C VAL A 407 -21.37 -7.31 -5.17
N ASN A 408 -20.16 -7.87 -5.23
CA ASN A 408 -19.97 -9.31 -5.34
C ASN A 408 -20.15 -10.02 -3.98
N LYS A 409 -20.02 -11.36 -3.97
CA LYS A 409 -20.14 -12.17 -2.74
C LYS A 409 -19.14 -11.81 -1.62
N TRP A 410 -18.04 -11.14 -1.96
CA TRP A 410 -17.00 -10.68 -1.05
C TRP A 410 -17.20 -9.22 -0.60
N LYS A 411 -18.34 -8.61 -0.95
CA LYS A 411 -18.70 -7.21 -0.69
C LYS A 411 -17.85 -6.18 -1.44
N CYS A 412 -17.06 -6.59 -2.43
CA CYS A 412 -16.40 -5.64 -3.31
C CYS A 412 -17.36 -5.08 -4.35
N ILE A 413 -17.19 -3.80 -4.69
CA ILE A 413 -17.96 -3.13 -5.73
C ILE A 413 -17.66 -3.79 -7.07
N VAL A 414 -18.70 -4.07 -7.86
CA VAL A 414 -18.55 -4.57 -9.22
C VAL A 414 -18.25 -3.38 -10.12
N ALA A 415 -17.06 -3.37 -10.72
CA ALA A 415 -16.63 -2.39 -11.69
C ALA A 415 -15.80 -3.05 -12.80
N ASP A 416 -15.82 -2.49 -14.00
CA ASP A 416 -14.94 -2.96 -15.09
C ASP A 416 -13.49 -2.51 -14.85
N GLU A 417 -12.51 -3.33 -15.24
CA GLU A 417 -11.10 -3.06 -14.98
C GLU A 417 -10.51 -1.95 -15.86
N GLU A 418 -11.11 -1.70 -17.03
CA GLU A 418 -10.54 -0.79 -18.03
C GLU A 418 -10.95 0.66 -17.78
N HIS A 419 -12.18 0.91 -17.34
CA HIS A 419 -12.73 2.26 -17.15
C HIS A 419 -13.22 2.50 -15.72
N GLY A 420 -13.26 1.46 -14.87
CA GLY A 420 -13.76 1.57 -13.50
C GLY A 420 -15.27 1.78 -13.41
N LYS A 421 -16.04 1.56 -14.48
CA LYS A 421 -17.48 1.80 -14.55
C LYS A 421 -18.23 0.81 -13.66
N THR A 422 -19.13 1.31 -12.81
CA THR A 422 -19.99 0.47 -11.97
C THR A 422 -21.35 0.21 -12.61
N SER A 423 -22.22 -0.51 -11.91
CA SER A 423 -23.63 -0.68 -12.28
C SER A 423 -24.47 0.59 -12.17
N LYS A 424 -24.01 1.62 -11.42
CA LYS A 424 -24.70 2.90 -11.28
C LYS A 424 -24.13 3.94 -12.26
N GLU A 425 -25.00 4.57 -13.04
CA GLU A 425 -24.60 5.61 -13.99
C GLU A 425 -23.93 6.79 -13.28
N GLY A 426 -22.86 7.33 -13.88
CA GLY A 426 -22.07 8.42 -13.30
C GLY A 426 -21.18 8.00 -12.12
N VAL A 427 -21.21 6.72 -11.72
CA VAL A 427 -20.42 6.20 -10.60
C VAL A 427 -19.38 5.19 -11.07
N TYR A 428 -18.16 5.43 -10.62
CA TYR A 428 -16.95 4.68 -10.93
C TYR A 428 -16.32 4.16 -9.64
N ALA A 429 -15.52 3.10 -9.72
CA ALA A 429 -14.81 2.56 -8.57
C ALA A 429 -13.47 1.94 -8.97
N GLY A 430 -12.53 1.92 -8.04
CA GLY A 430 -11.22 1.32 -8.27
C GLY A 430 -10.44 1.01 -7.01
N GLY A 431 -9.32 0.30 -7.20
CA GLY A 431 -8.44 -0.17 -6.14
C GLY A 431 -9.09 -1.23 -5.26
N ASP A 432 -8.69 -1.26 -3.99
CA ASP A 432 -9.07 -2.33 -3.06
C ASP A 432 -10.59 -2.40 -2.79
N ALA A 433 -11.36 -1.36 -3.12
CA ALA A 433 -12.82 -1.39 -3.06
C ALA A 433 -13.44 -2.36 -4.08
N VAL A 434 -12.74 -2.60 -5.20
CA VAL A 434 -13.16 -3.49 -6.30
C VAL A 434 -12.45 -4.84 -6.21
N THR A 435 -11.13 -4.83 -6.02
CA THR A 435 -10.31 -6.06 -6.05
C THR A 435 -10.23 -6.77 -4.69
N GLY A 436 -10.59 -6.10 -3.60
CA GLY A 436 -10.10 -6.47 -2.27
C GLY A 436 -8.62 -6.12 -2.10
N ALA A 437 -8.04 -6.48 -0.96
CA ALA A 437 -6.66 -6.12 -0.59
C ALA A 437 -5.64 -6.46 -1.70
N ALA A 438 -4.97 -5.43 -2.23
CA ALA A 438 -4.01 -5.55 -3.33
C ALA A 438 -2.69 -4.82 -3.02
N THR A 439 -2.12 -4.11 -3.99
CA THR A 439 -0.90 -3.31 -3.82
C THR A 439 -1.18 -1.85 -4.16
N VAL A 440 -0.41 -0.93 -3.55
CA VAL A 440 -0.54 0.52 -3.78
C VAL A 440 -0.59 0.88 -5.27
N ILE A 441 0.29 0.29 -6.07
CA ILE A 441 0.40 0.59 -7.51
C ILE A 441 -0.76 0.02 -8.34
N LEU A 442 -1.36 -1.11 -7.93
CA LEU A 442 -2.58 -1.61 -8.56
C LEU A 442 -3.76 -0.68 -8.26
N ALA A 443 -3.85 -0.16 -7.02
CA ALA A 443 -4.83 0.85 -6.67
C ALA A 443 -4.65 2.14 -7.48
N MET A 444 -3.41 2.59 -7.69
CA MET A 444 -3.12 3.72 -8.57
C MET A 444 -3.53 3.43 -10.03
N GLY A 445 -3.20 2.25 -10.57
CA GLY A 445 -3.62 1.84 -11.90
C GLY A 445 -5.14 1.88 -12.09
N ALA A 446 -5.89 1.40 -11.10
CA ALA A 446 -7.35 1.50 -11.09
C ALA A 446 -7.86 2.95 -10.96
N GLY A 447 -7.15 3.81 -10.24
CA GLY A 447 -7.41 5.25 -10.20
C GLY A 447 -7.28 5.92 -11.58
N LYS A 448 -6.24 5.55 -12.36
CA LYS A 448 -6.06 6.03 -13.74
C LYS A 448 -7.17 5.52 -14.67
N ALA A 449 -7.56 4.25 -14.53
CA ALA A 449 -8.67 3.66 -15.27
C ALA A 449 -9.97 4.41 -14.97
N GLY A 450 -10.27 4.70 -13.70
CA GLY A 450 -11.42 5.49 -13.29
C GLY A 450 -11.39 6.93 -13.83
N ALA A 451 -10.24 7.61 -13.79
CA ALA A 451 -10.09 8.95 -14.36
C ALA A 451 -10.38 8.95 -15.88
N ARG A 452 -9.85 7.97 -16.63
CA ARG A 452 -10.14 7.80 -18.06
C ARG A 452 -11.64 7.56 -18.30
N GLY A 453 -12.25 6.65 -17.54
CA GLY A 453 -13.68 6.34 -17.69
C GLY A 453 -14.60 7.52 -17.40
N ILE A 454 -14.24 8.36 -16.42
CA ILE A 454 -14.95 9.61 -16.11
C ILE A 454 -14.76 10.64 -17.23
N ASP A 455 -13.52 10.81 -17.70
CA ASP A 455 -13.22 11.76 -18.78
C ASP A 455 -13.97 11.43 -20.06
N GLU A 456 -14.02 10.14 -20.44
CA GLU A 456 -14.78 9.67 -21.59
C GLU A 456 -16.30 9.89 -21.42
N TYR A 457 -16.83 9.73 -20.21
CA TYR A 457 -18.26 9.94 -19.96
C TYR A 457 -18.65 11.41 -20.03
N LEU A 458 -17.87 12.30 -19.40
CA LEU A 458 -18.17 13.73 -19.35
C LEU A 458 -17.84 14.44 -20.65
N SER A 459 -16.81 14.01 -21.39
CA SER A 459 -16.50 14.56 -22.72
C SER A 459 -17.54 14.23 -23.80
N ASN A 460 -18.39 13.22 -23.56
CA ASN A 460 -19.46 12.80 -24.47
C ASN A 460 -20.85 13.35 -24.07
N LYS A 461 -20.95 14.11 -22.97
CA LYS A 461 -22.15 14.89 -22.61
C LYS A 461 -22.12 16.25 -23.30
#